data_AF-A0A4Y7SZU1-F1
#
_entry.id   AF-A0A4Y7SZU1-F1
#
_cell.length_a   1.000
_cell.length_b   1.000
_cell.length_c   1.000
_cell.angle_alpha   90.00
_cell.angle_beta   90.00
_cell.angle_gamma   90.00
#
_symmetry.space_group_name_H-M   'P 1'
#
loop_
_entity.id
_entity.type
_entity.pdbx_description
1 polymer ?
#
loop_
_entity_poly.entity_id
_entity_poly.type
_entity_poly.pdbx_seq_one_letter_code
_entity_poly.pdbx_strand_id
1 'polypeptide(L)'
;MPHKRPKQSVRVRAQKEQGSDIAPSKDSIANEGIPKSAARVLNALKIRGDFKKKRKAQEEAGEERSKRRKTGSGSEQLKILPGESIQHFNKRVEDDLRPLVKNAMESGRAVARKAQREEEEAKKDRKGKSKATPSSPEPLPKSKHKPPSTADAVGAQDSKPTSSAKPRKEKDFASAATSAPKRLNDIVQAPPELKKPVVKGAATSTGFKLGKLSASASSKSDVLSMAQKAMMEQEREKAIKRYREMKAARSGKGGD
;
A
#
# COMPACT_ATOMS: atom_id res chain seq x y z
N MET A 1 -29.22 60.78 -1.29
CA MET A 1 -29.42 59.40 -1.80
C MET A 1 -28.35 58.49 -1.24
N PRO A 2 -28.70 57.38 -0.56
CA PRO A 2 -27.70 56.48 0.02
C PRO A 2 -26.98 55.70 -1.09
N HIS A 3 -25.70 56.01 -1.30
CA HIS A 3 -24.87 55.47 -2.37
C HIS A 3 -24.51 53.98 -2.19
N LYS A 4 -24.19 53.35 -3.33
CA LYS A 4 -23.81 51.94 -3.60
C LYS A 4 -22.68 51.33 -2.72
N ARG A 5 -22.78 51.34 -1.39
CA ARG A 5 -21.83 50.68 -0.47
C ARG A 5 -22.22 49.31 0.12
N PRO A 6 -23.33 48.62 -0.25
CA PRO A 6 -23.77 47.45 0.52
C PRO A 6 -22.80 46.27 0.46
N LYS A 7 -21.99 46.14 -0.61
CA LYS A 7 -21.06 45.00 -0.75
C LYS A 7 -19.76 45.19 0.05
N GLN A 8 -19.28 46.43 0.17
CA GLN A 8 -18.04 46.70 0.90
C GLN A 8 -18.27 46.65 2.42
N SER A 9 -19.40 47.18 2.91
CA SER A 9 -19.73 47.09 4.34
C SER A 9 -19.92 45.64 4.79
N VAL A 10 -20.60 44.82 3.99
CA VAL A 10 -20.76 43.38 4.27
C VAL A 10 -19.42 42.65 4.22
N ARG A 11 -18.56 42.95 3.24
CA ARG A 11 -17.22 42.33 3.15
C ARG A 11 -16.33 42.72 4.33
N VAL A 12 -16.31 44.00 4.71
CA VAL A 12 -15.53 44.49 5.86
C VAL A 12 -16.08 43.94 7.17
N ARG A 13 -17.41 43.84 7.32
CA ARG A 13 -18.04 43.20 8.47
C ARG A 13 -17.71 41.72 8.56
N ALA A 14 -17.81 40.97 7.46
CA ALA A 14 -17.43 39.56 7.41
C ALA A 14 -15.93 39.37 7.69
N GLN A 15 -15.06 40.24 7.17
CA GLN A 15 -13.63 40.20 7.44
C GLN A 15 -13.31 40.52 8.92
N LYS A 16 -14.08 41.42 9.56
CA LYS A 16 -13.96 41.72 10.99
C LYS A 16 -14.49 40.57 11.88
N GLU A 17 -15.55 39.89 11.46
CA GLU A 17 -16.13 38.73 12.16
C GLU A 17 -15.28 37.46 11.98
N GLN A 18 -14.68 37.26 10.81
CA GLN A 18 -13.81 36.10 10.51
C GLN A 18 -12.37 36.30 10.99
N GLY A 19 -11.97 37.54 11.28
CA GLY A 19 -10.60 37.90 11.63
C GLY A 19 -9.70 38.03 10.39
N SER A 20 -8.53 38.64 10.58
CA SER A 20 -7.53 38.74 9.51
C SER A 20 -6.73 37.44 9.39
N ASP A 21 -6.73 36.84 8.21
CA ASP A 21 -5.86 35.72 7.82
C ASP A 21 -4.41 36.20 7.57
N ILE A 22 -3.91 37.02 8.49
CA ILE A 22 -2.52 37.46 8.52
C ILE A 22 -1.79 36.47 9.42
N ALA A 23 -0.59 36.05 9.02
CA ALA A 23 0.25 35.19 9.83
C ALA A 23 0.43 35.83 11.23
N PRO A 24 0.28 35.05 12.33
CA PRO A 24 0.41 35.59 13.67
C PRO A 24 1.77 36.27 13.81
N SER A 25 1.76 37.55 14.20
CA SER A 25 2.98 38.26 14.53
C SER A 25 3.61 37.62 15.78
N LYS A 26 4.92 37.79 15.93
CA LYS A 26 5.68 37.20 17.05
C LYS A 26 5.15 37.63 18.43
N ASP A 27 4.44 38.75 18.49
CA ASP A 27 3.83 39.32 19.69
C ASP A 27 2.46 38.71 20.05
N SER A 28 1.85 37.92 19.15
CA SER A 28 0.55 37.27 19.37
C SER A 28 0.63 36.19 20.44
N ILE A 29 1.74 35.44 20.50
CA ILE A 29 1.88 34.31 21.41
C ILE A 29 2.06 34.76 22.87
N ALA A 30 2.66 35.94 23.10
CA ALA A 30 2.96 36.44 24.43
C ALA A 30 1.80 37.21 25.09
N ASN A 31 0.87 37.76 24.29
CA ASN A 31 -0.24 38.60 24.78
C ASN A 31 -1.61 37.90 24.72
N GLU A 32 -1.69 36.66 24.23
CA GLU A 32 -2.90 35.84 24.26
C GLU A 32 -3.14 35.28 25.68
N GLY A 33 -4.29 35.58 26.29
CA GLY A 33 -4.63 35.06 27.63
C GLY A 33 -4.65 33.53 27.74
N ILE A 34 -4.85 32.82 26.62
CA ILE A 34 -4.63 31.39 26.50
C ILE A 34 -4.00 31.12 25.13
N PRO A 35 -2.78 30.54 25.06
CA PRO A 35 -2.14 30.25 23.78
C PRO A 35 -2.97 29.25 22.97
N LYS A 36 -3.02 29.42 21.65
CA LYS A 36 -3.80 28.58 20.72
C LYS A 36 -3.59 27.07 20.91
N SER A 37 -2.39 26.63 21.28
CA SER A 37 -2.09 25.23 21.62
C SER A 37 -2.87 24.76 22.84
N ALA A 38 -2.85 25.51 23.94
CA ALA A 38 -3.62 25.23 25.15
C ALA A 38 -5.13 25.34 24.90
N ALA A 39 -5.57 26.32 24.11
CA ALA A 39 -6.99 26.46 23.74
C ALA A 39 -7.51 25.24 22.97
N ARG A 40 -6.69 24.60 22.12
CA ARG A 40 -7.06 23.35 21.44
C ARG A 40 -7.16 22.18 22.41
N VAL A 41 -6.31 22.12 23.42
CA VAL A 41 -6.33 21.06 24.44
C VAL A 41 -7.56 21.22 25.34
N LEU A 42 -7.83 22.43 25.84
CA LEU A 42 -8.99 22.72 26.67
C LEU A 42 -10.31 22.47 25.92
N ASN A 43 -10.39 22.82 24.64
CA ASN A 43 -11.57 22.57 23.80
C ASN A 43 -11.61 21.18 23.15
N ALA A 44 -10.68 20.27 23.48
CA ALA A 44 -10.52 19.01 22.76
C ALA A 44 -11.78 18.14 22.76
N LEU A 45 -12.54 18.10 23.86
CA LEU A 45 -13.78 17.35 23.96
C LEU A 45 -14.87 17.90 23.04
N LYS A 46 -15.02 19.22 22.98
CA LYS A 46 -15.96 19.90 22.09
C LYS A 46 -15.60 19.66 20.62
N ILE A 47 -14.31 19.82 20.27
CA ILE A 47 -13.79 19.56 18.91
C ILE A 47 -14.05 18.10 18.50
N ARG A 48 -13.84 17.13 19.40
CA ARG A 48 -14.13 15.71 19.13
C ARG A 48 -15.63 15.46 18.96
N GLY A 49 -16.48 16.08 19.77
CA GLY A 49 -17.93 15.99 19.68
C GLY A 49 -18.44 16.55 18.35
N ASP A 50 -18.01 17.76 17.98
CA ASP A 50 -18.39 18.42 16.74
C ASP A 50 -17.87 17.65 15.51
N PHE A 51 -16.67 17.07 15.59
CA PHE A 51 -16.15 16.21 14.53
C PHE A 51 -16.98 14.94 14.36
N LYS A 52 -17.38 14.28 15.45
CA LYS A 52 -18.24 13.09 15.41
C LYS A 52 -19.62 13.42 14.85
N LYS A 53 -20.23 14.52 15.31
CA LYS A 53 -21.53 15.00 14.80
C LYS A 53 -21.45 15.34 13.31
N LYS A 54 -20.43 16.09 12.90
CA LYS A 54 -20.19 16.42 11.49
C LYS A 54 -19.95 15.17 10.66
N ARG A 55 -19.19 14.19 11.15
CA ARG A 55 -18.95 12.93 10.45
C ARG A 55 -20.25 12.12 10.29
N LYS A 56 -21.08 12.04 11.33
CA LYS A 56 -22.36 11.33 11.29
C LYS A 56 -23.36 12.03 10.35
N ALA A 57 -23.49 13.35 10.45
CA ALA A 57 -24.34 14.13 9.54
C ALA A 57 -23.85 14.05 8.09
N GLN A 58 -22.54 13.97 7.89
CA GLN A 58 -21.94 13.80 6.57
C GLN A 58 -22.21 12.41 5.97
N GLU A 59 -22.26 11.37 6.80
CA GLU A 59 -22.61 10.00 6.41
C GLU A 59 -24.11 9.85 6.11
N GLU A 60 -24.96 10.52 6.91
CA GLU A 60 -26.42 10.54 6.74
C GLU A 60 -26.88 11.40 5.55
N ALA A 61 -26.18 12.50 5.26
CA ALA A 61 -26.43 13.33 4.09
C ALA A 61 -25.86 12.74 2.78
N GLY A 62 -25.19 11.57 2.82
CA GLY A 62 -24.53 10.98 1.66
C GLY A 62 -23.40 11.82 1.06
N GLU A 63 -23.04 12.95 1.70
CA GLU A 63 -21.95 13.81 1.30
C GLU A 63 -20.63 13.23 1.81
N GLU A 64 -20.23 12.04 1.38
CA GLU A 64 -18.81 11.68 1.43
C GLU A 64 -17.99 12.86 0.90
N ARG A 65 -16.88 13.20 1.56
CA ARG A 65 -16.04 14.38 1.28
C ARG A 65 -15.71 14.46 -0.23
N SER A 66 -16.59 15.09 -1.00
CA SER A 66 -16.48 15.33 -2.43
C SER A 66 -15.57 16.52 -2.71
N LYS A 67 -14.48 16.64 -1.94
CA LYS A 67 -13.30 17.40 -2.37
C LYS A 67 -12.34 16.55 -3.19
N ARG A 68 -12.64 15.27 -3.40
CA ARG A 68 -11.99 14.43 -4.40
C ARG A 68 -12.99 14.14 -5.51
N ARG A 69 -13.00 15.07 -6.49
CA ARG A 69 -13.68 15.04 -7.80
C ARG A 69 -14.96 14.20 -7.85
N LYS A 70 -16.09 14.89 -8.01
CA LYS A 70 -17.29 14.35 -8.64
C LYS A 70 -16.92 13.84 -10.04
N THR A 71 -16.36 12.63 -10.13
CA THR A 71 -16.24 11.90 -11.38
C THR A 71 -17.66 11.48 -11.73
N GLY A 72 -18.09 11.90 -12.92
CA GLY A 72 -19.47 11.95 -13.35
C GLY A 72 -20.26 10.68 -13.06
N SER A 73 -21.53 10.90 -12.78
CA SER A 73 -22.53 9.85 -12.76
C SER A 73 -22.37 8.96 -13.98
N GLY A 74 -22.20 7.67 -13.71
CA GLY A 74 -22.71 6.56 -14.49
C GLY A 74 -22.42 6.59 -15.99
N SER A 75 -21.40 5.84 -16.40
CA SER A 75 -21.49 4.95 -17.57
C SER A 75 -22.08 5.55 -18.86
N GLU A 76 -21.98 6.85 -19.08
CA GLU A 76 -22.34 7.49 -20.34
C GLU A 76 -21.29 7.03 -21.34
N GLN A 77 -21.59 5.88 -21.94
CA GLN A 77 -21.01 5.23 -23.10
C GLN A 77 -19.58 5.70 -23.37
N LEU A 78 -18.60 4.91 -22.90
CA LEU A 78 -17.17 5.04 -23.22
C LEU A 78 -16.97 4.98 -24.76
N LYS A 79 -17.30 6.08 -25.41
CA LYS A 79 -17.15 6.35 -26.82
C LYS A 79 -16.04 7.38 -26.96
N ILE A 80 -15.33 7.28 -28.09
CA ILE A 80 -14.34 8.28 -28.46
C ILE A 80 -15.11 9.56 -28.78
N LEU A 81 -14.76 10.67 -28.12
CA LEU A 81 -15.37 11.97 -28.44
C LEU A 81 -14.85 12.46 -29.79
N PRO A 82 -15.65 13.20 -30.57
CA PRO A 82 -15.18 13.75 -31.84
C PRO A 82 -13.98 14.68 -31.57
N GLY A 83 -12.88 14.45 -32.28
CA GLY A 83 -11.63 15.20 -32.12
C GLY A 83 -10.70 14.72 -30.98
N GLU A 84 -11.11 13.70 -30.22
CA GLU A 84 -10.25 13.08 -29.22
C GLU A 84 -9.31 12.05 -29.85
N SER A 85 -8.02 12.07 -29.49
CA SER A 85 -7.12 10.98 -29.89
C SER A 85 -7.38 9.72 -29.07
N ILE A 86 -7.16 8.54 -29.67
CA ILE A 86 -7.36 7.24 -29.00
C ILE A 86 -6.64 7.14 -27.65
N GLN A 87 -5.49 7.80 -27.51
CA GLN A 87 -4.73 7.82 -26.25
C GLN A 87 -5.45 8.59 -25.14
N HIS A 88 -6.11 9.70 -25.46
CA HIS A 88 -6.89 10.46 -24.49
C HIS A 88 -8.13 9.68 -24.04
N PHE A 89 -8.78 9.00 -24.99
CA PHE A 89 -9.88 8.09 -24.69
C PHE A 89 -9.46 7.01 -23.70
N ASN A 90 -8.33 6.33 -23.96
CA ASN A 90 -7.80 5.31 -23.05
C ASN A 90 -7.48 5.88 -21.66
N LYS A 91 -6.89 7.08 -21.58
CA LYS A 91 -6.62 7.74 -20.28
C LYS A 91 -7.91 8.03 -19.51
N ARG A 92 -8.96 8.51 -20.18
CA ARG A 92 -10.25 8.76 -19.53
C ARG A 92 -10.90 7.47 -19.05
N VAL A 93 -10.91 6.44 -19.89
CA VAL A 93 -11.41 5.10 -19.53
C VAL A 93 -10.68 4.57 -18.30
N GLU A 94 -9.35 4.69 -18.27
CA GLU A 94 -8.55 4.29 -17.11
C GLU A 94 -8.92 5.09 -15.87
N ASP A 95 -8.99 6.42 -15.94
CA ASP A 95 -9.29 7.27 -14.79
C ASP A 95 -10.69 7.02 -14.22
N ASP A 96 -11.67 6.71 -15.07
CA ASP A 96 -13.04 6.38 -14.65
C ASP A 96 -13.11 4.98 -13.99
N LEU A 97 -12.36 4.00 -14.48
CA LEU A 97 -12.35 2.63 -13.92
C LEU A 97 -11.39 2.47 -12.73
N ARG A 98 -10.35 3.31 -12.63
CA ARG A 98 -9.34 3.27 -11.56
C ARG A 98 -9.92 3.29 -10.14
N PRO A 99 -10.92 4.11 -9.77
CA PRO A 99 -11.50 4.06 -8.43
C PRO A 99 -12.21 2.73 -8.15
N LEU A 100 -12.93 2.17 -9.13
CA LEU A 100 -13.63 0.90 -8.97
C LEU A 100 -12.63 -0.25 -8.74
N VAL A 101 -11.60 -0.33 -9.59
CA VAL A 101 -10.52 -1.32 -9.44
C VAL A 101 -9.82 -1.18 -8.09
N LYS A 102 -9.52 0.06 -7.68
CA LYS A 102 -8.90 0.32 -6.38
C LYS A 102 -9.78 -0.14 -5.20
N ASN A 103 -11.07 0.16 -5.23
CA ASN A 103 -12.02 -0.26 -4.19
C ASN A 103 -12.17 -1.79 -4.15
N ALA A 104 -12.20 -2.45 -5.32
CA ALA A 104 -12.21 -3.92 -5.41
C ALA A 104 -10.93 -4.53 -4.82
N MET A 105 -9.76 -3.94 -5.09
CA MET A 105 -8.50 -4.40 -4.51
C MET A 105 -8.44 -4.20 -2.99
N GLU A 106 -8.91 -3.05 -2.48
CA GLU A 106 -8.92 -2.76 -1.05
C GLU A 106 -9.89 -3.67 -0.29
N SER A 107 -11.10 -3.89 -0.84
CA SER A 107 -12.08 -4.83 -0.27
C SER A 107 -11.58 -6.27 -0.30
N GLY A 108 -10.99 -6.73 -1.42
CA GLY A 108 -10.39 -8.07 -1.50
C GLY A 108 -9.27 -8.29 -0.48
N ARG A 109 -8.41 -7.28 -0.25
CA ARG A 109 -7.38 -7.33 0.80
C ARG A 109 -7.98 -7.40 2.21
N ALA A 110 -9.07 -6.69 2.46
CA ALA A 110 -9.76 -6.73 3.75
C ALA A 110 -10.35 -8.13 4.01
N VAL A 111 -10.97 -8.76 3.01
CA VAL A 111 -11.48 -10.13 3.11
C VAL A 111 -10.35 -11.12 3.34
N ALA A 112 -9.25 -11.02 2.60
CA ALA A 112 -8.08 -11.89 2.78
C ALA A 112 -7.50 -11.79 4.21
N ARG A 113 -7.43 -10.58 4.78
CA ARG A 113 -6.97 -10.38 6.17
C ARG A 113 -7.95 -10.95 7.20
N LYS A 114 -9.25 -10.87 6.96
CA LYS A 114 -10.27 -11.47 7.84
C LYS A 114 -10.15 -13.00 7.82
N ALA A 115 -10.07 -13.60 6.64
CA ALA A 115 -9.88 -15.04 6.49
C ALA A 115 -8.58 -15.53 7.18
N GLN A 116 -7.47 -14.79 7.06
CA GLN A 116 -6.23 -15.13 7.76
C GLN A 116 -6.38 -15.06 9.29
N ARG A 117 -7.10 -14.06 9.82
CA ARG A 117 -7.35 -13.95 11.26
C ARG A 117 -8.24 -15.08 11.77
N GLU A 118 -9.32 -15.39 11.06
CA GLU A 118 -10.22 -16.50 11.39
C GLU A 118 -9.49 -17.85 11.35
N GLU A 119 -8.61 -18.07 10.37
CA GLU A 119 -7.79 -19.29 10.30
C GLU A 119 -6.79 -19.39 11.46
N GLU A 120 -6.17 -18.27 11.86
CA GLU A 120 -5.28 -18.24 13.02
C GLU A 120 -6.01 -18.46 14.35
N GLU A 121 -7.23 -17.94 14.51
CA GLU A 121 -8.08 -18.17 15.68
C GLU A 121 -8.52 -19.63 15.75
N ALA A 122 -9.01 -20.21 14.64
CA ALA A 122 -9.37 -21.63 14.58
C ALA A 122 -8.18 -22.57 14.88
N LYS A 123 -6.96 -22.18 14.48
CA LYS A 123 -5.73 -22.93 14.83
C LYS A 123 -5.38 -22.83 16.32
N LYS A 124 -5.64 -21.69 16.97
CA LYS A 124 -5.42 -21.52 18.41
C LYS A 124 -6.41 -22.37 19.22
N ASP A 125 -7.68 -22.41 18.81
CA ASP A 125 -8.71 -23.21 19.49
C ASP A 125 -8.42 -24.72 19.41
N ARG A 126 -7.90 -25.19 18.27
CA ARG A 126 -7.48 -26.60 18.12
C ARG A 126 -6.25 -26.96 18.96
N LYS A 127 -5.34 -26.03 19.22
CA LYS A 127 -4.19 -26.25 20.12
C LYS A 127 -4.54 -26.19 21.60
N GLY A 128 -5.65 -25.55 21.98
CA GLY A 128 -6.14 -25.51 23.35
C GLY A 128 -6.77 -26.83 23.81
N LYS A 129 -7.27 -27.67 22.90
CA LYS A 129 -8.04 -28.88 23.22
C LYS A 129 -7.26 -30.20 23.15
N SER A 130 -5.97 -30.18 22.76
CA SER A 130 -5.15 -31.39 22.60
C SER A 130 -4.13 -31.65 23.72
N LYS A 131 -4.26 -31.02 24.89
CA LYS A 131 -3.34 -31.24 26.03
C LYS A 131 -3.87 -32.21 27.09
N ALA A 132 -4.56 -33.28 26.69
CA ALA A 132 -4.90 -34.40 27.58
C ALA A 132 -5.00 -35.72 26.79
N THR A 133 -3.84 -36.34 26.50
CA THR A 133 -3.57 -37.80 26.43
C THR A 133 -2.20 -38.04 25.75
N PRO A 134 -1.21 -38.69 26.38
CA PRO A 134 0.08 -39.01 25.76
C PRO A 134 0.21 -40.50 25.38
N SER A 135 0.57 -40.79 24.12
CA SER A 135 1.29 -42.02 23.72
C SER A 135 1.95 -41.88 22.34
N SER A 136 3.27 -42.13 22.31
CA SER A 136 4.32 -42.08 21.26
C SER A 136 4.16 -42.99 20.00
N PRO A 137 5.09 -43.05 19.00
CA PRO A 137 6.20 -42.15 18.55
C PRO A 137 6.39 -41.93 17.00
N GLU A 138 7.07 -40.81 16.63
CA GLU A 138 8.00 -40.50 15.47
C GLU A 138 7.73 -40.82 13.95
N PRO A 139 8.43 -40.17 12.96
CA PRO A 139 9.48 -39.13 13.02
C PRO A 139 9.28 -37.85 12.13
N LEU A 140 10.17 -36.87 12.41
CA LEU A 140 10.40 -35.49 11.93
C LEU A 140 10.76 -35.35 10.41
N PRO A 141 11.08 -34.15 9.80
CA PRO A 141 11.46 -32.86 10.40
C PRO A 141 11.04 -31.53 9.65
N LYS A 142 11.37 -30.40 10.31
CA LYS A 142 11.79 -29.08 9.76
C LYS A 142 10.80 -27.90 9.81
N SER A 143 11.26 -26.91 10.60
CA SER A 143 11.38 -25.47 10.35
C SER A 143 10.15 -24.68 9.89
N LYS A 144 9.87 -23.60 10.63
CA LYS A 144 9.67 -22.29 10.01
C LYS A 144 9.81 -21.14 10.99
N HIS A 145 10.75 -20.28 10.61
CA HIS A 145 10.97 -18.93 11.07
C HIS A 145 9.70 -18.09 10.96
N LYS A 146 9.49 -17.30 12.01
CA LYS A 146 8.50 -16.24 12.12
C LYS A 146 9.10 -14.94 11.56
N PRO A 147 8.47 -14.24 10.59
CA PRO A 147 8.82 -12.86 10.32
C PRO A 147 8.14 -11.91 11.34
N PRO A 148 8.84 -10.88 11.85
CA PRO A 148 8.30 -9.93 12.82
C PRO A 148 7.42 -8.86 12.18
N SER A 149 6.33 -8.56 12.87
CA SER A 149 5.42 -7.43 12.66
C SER A 149 6.10 -6.10 12.98
N THR A 150 6.05 -5.15 12.05
CA THR A 150 6.28 -3.72 12.32
C THR A 150 5.00 -3.07 12.82
N ALA A 151 5.05 -2.52 14.03
CA ALA A 151 4.08 -1.53 14.50
C ALA A 151 4.85 -0.49 15.33
N ASP A 152 4.89 0.72 14.76
CA ASP A 152 5.20 1.97 15.43
C ASP A 152 4.26 2.21 16.63
N ALA A 153 4.82 2.58 17.78
CA ALA A 153 4.15 3.41 18.78
C ALA A 153 5.19 4.05 19.74
N VAL A 154 5.41 5.34 19.51
CA VAL A 154 5.73 6.44 20.42
C VAL A 154 5.67 6.19 21.95
N GLY A 155 6.66 6.73 22.68
CA GLY A 155 6.57 6.99 24.12
C GLY A 155 7.88 7.48 24.73
N ALA A 156 7.98 8.78 24.99
CA ALA A 156 9.05 9.44 25.74
C ALA A 156 8.96 9.14 27.23
N GLN A 157 10.11 8.93 27.93
CA GLN A 157 10.35 9.35 29.32
C GLN A 157 11.86 9.43 29.62
N ASP A 158 12.22 10.53 30.29
CA ASP A 158 13.49 10.76 30.99
C ASP A 158 13.77 9.68 32.04
N SER A 159 14.98 9.11 32.05
CA SER A 159 15.64 8.63 33.28
C SER A 159 17.13 8.34 33.05
N LYS A 160 17.93 8.81 34.01
CA LYS A 160 19.38 8.68 34.20
C LYS A 160 19.80 7.19 34.38
N PRO A 161 21.04 6.77 34.02
CA PRO A 161 21.34 5.35 33.84
C PRO A 161 21.68 4.67 35.16
N THR A 162 21.11 3.47 35.37
CA THR A 162 21.66 2.47 36.29
C THR A 162 22.01 1.22 35.49
N SER A 163 23.20 0.73 35.80
CA SER A 163 23.88 -0.41 35.21
C SER A 163 23.15 -1.73 35.48
N SER A 164 22.93 -2.54 34.45
CA SER A 164 23.09 -4.00 34.53
C SER A 164 22.96 -4.65 33.15
N ALA A 165 23.84 -5.63 32.95
CA ALA A 165 24.18 -6.25 31.69
C ALA A 165 23.04 -7.03 31.01
N LYS A 166 22.82 -6.74 29.72
CA LYS A 166 22.50 -7.75 28.69
C LYS A 166 23.18 -7.34 27.38
N PRO A 167 24.00 -8.19 26.73
CA PRO A 167 24.57 -7.87 25.44
C PRO A 167 23.44 -7.86 24.39
N ARG A 168 23.11 -6.68 23.88
CA ARG A 168 22.26 -6.55 22.70
C ARG A 168 23.11 -6.99 21.51
N LYS A 169 22.60 -7.93 20.72
CA LYS A 169 23.21 -8.34 19.45
C LYS A 169 23.47 -7.09 18.62
N GLU A 170 24.75 -6.77 18.48
CA GLU A 170 25.21 -5.66 17.65
C GLU A 170 24.70 -5.92 16.23
N LYS A 171 24.04 -4.93 15.66
CA LYS A 171 23.67 -4.96 14.25
C LYS A 171 24.96 -4.68 13.50
N ASP A 172 25.40 -5.63 12.66
CA ASP A 172 26.64 -5.63 11.87
C ASP A 172 26.75 -4.51 10.81
N PHE A 173 26.10 -3.36 11.02
CA PHE A 173 26.37 -2.20 10.21
C PHE A 173 27.64 -1.55 10.74
N ALA A 174 28.69 -1.55 9.93
CA ALA A 174 29.93 -0.83 10.19
C ALA A 174 29.60 0.66 10.42
N SER A 175 29.48 1.04 11.69
CA SER A 175 29.46 2.43 12.11
C SER A 175 30.88 2.94 11.96
N ALA A 176 31.15 3.69 10.89
CA ALA A 176 32.45 4.32 10.70
C ALA A 176 32.63 5.38 11.79
N ALA A 177 33.32 5.00 12.88
CA ALA A 177 33.60 5.83 14.04
C ALA A 177 34.68 6.88 13.71
N THR A 178 34.33 7.87 12.88
CA THR A 178 35.19 9.03 12.61
C THR A 178 34.42 10.30 12.95
N SER A 179 34.88 11.05 13.96
CA SER A 179 34.19 12.25 14.49
C SER A 179 34.34 13.51 13.63
N ALA A 180 35.07 13.44 12.51
CA ALA A 180 35.23 14.55 11.58
C ALA A 180 34.28 14.42 10.36
N PRO A 181 33.57 15.51 9.96
CA PRO A 181 32.66 15.47 8.81
C PRO A 181 33.45 15.26 7.51
N LYS A 182 33.23 14.12 6.85
CA LYS A 182 33.87 13.81 5.56
C LYS A 182 33.29 14.70 4.46
N ARG A 183 34.15 15.18 3.56
CA ARG A 183 33.72 15.97 2.39
C ARG A 183 32.98 15.05 1.41
N LEU A 184 31.98 15.58 0.71
CA LEU A 184 31.09 14.84 -0.20
C LEU A 184 31.84 14.03 -1.26
N ASN A 185 33.05 14.45 -1.65
CA ASN A 185 33.87 13.78 -2.65
C ASN A 185 34.69 12.59 -2.09
N ASP A 186 34.84 12.48 -0.77
CA ASP A 186 35.55 11.37 -0.11
C ASP A 186 34.62 10.15 0.16
N ILE A 187 33.33 10.30 -0.16
CA ILE A 187 32.29 9.27 0.00
C ILE A 187 32.04 8.53 -1.32
N VAL A 188 32.88 8.73 -2.34
CA VAL A 188 32.84 7.93 -3.57
C VAL A 188 33.41 6.55 -3.27
N GLN A 189 32.58 5.72 -2.65
CA GLN A 189 32.83 4.31 -2.47
C GLN A 189 32.71 3.66 -3.85
N ALA A 190 33.83 3.14 -4.36
CA ALA A 190 33.80 2.37 -5.60
C ALA A 190 32.73 1.27 -5.48
N PRO A 191 31.91 1.05 -6.52
CA PRO A 191 30.87 0.04 -6.46
C PRO A 191 31.50 -1.32 -6.11
N PRO A 192 30.98 -2.04 -5.11
CA PRO A 192 31.58 -3.28 -4.66
C PRO A 192 31.59 -4.28 -5.83
N GLU A 193 32.77 -4.78 -6.17
CA GLU A 193 32.92 -5.82 -7.17
C GLU A 193 32.29 -7.12 -6.64
N LEU A 194 31.14 -7.48 -7.21
CA LEU A 194 30.48 -8.75 -6.93
C LEU A 194 31.30 -9.89 -7.55
N LYS A 195 32.24 -10.45 -6.77
CA LYS A 195 32.84 -11.74 -7.10
C LYS A 195 31.70 -12.75 -7.21
N LYS A 196 31.53 -13.34 -8.40
CA LYS A 196 30.51 -14.35 -8.70
C LYS A 196 30.48 -15.37 -7.56
N PRO A 197 29.31 -15.66 -6.95
CA PRO A 197 29.25 -16.64 -5.89
C PRO A 197 29.76 -17.97 -6.44
N VAL A 198 30.88 -18.43 -5.89
CA VAL A 198 31.34 -19.80 -6.08
C VAL A 198 30.27 -20.66 -5.42
N VAL A 199 29.40 -21.25 -6.24
CA VAL A 199 28.46 -22.27 -5.80
C VAL A 199 29.32 -23.41 -5.28
N LYS A 200 29.36 -23.55 -3.95
CA LYS A 200 29.98 -24.67 -3.26
C LYS A 200 29.18 -25.92 -3.63
N GLY A 201 29.56 -26.57 -4.73
CA GLY A 201 28.89 -27.78 -5.23
C GLY A 201 28.94 -28.08 -6.73
N ALA A 202 29.61 -27.31 -7.59
CA ALA A 202 29.75 -27.66 -9.00
C ALA A 202 31.22 -27.62 -9.43
N ALA A 203 31.89 -28.76 -9.25
CA ALA A 203 33.13 -29.05 -9.96
C ALA A 203 32.84 -29.20 -11.46
N THR A 204 33.86 -28.86 -12.26
CA THR A 204 34.03 -29.15 -13.68
C THR A 204 33.06 -28.49 -14.67
N SER A 205 33.51 -27.41 -15.31
CA SER A 205 33.97 -27.49 -16.71
C SER A 205 34.40 -26.10 -17.19
N THR A 206 35.72 -25.95 -17.28
CA THR A 206 36.46 -25.35 -18.41
C THR A 206 35.64 -24.63 -19.49
N GLY A 207 36.05 -23.39 -19.76
CA GLY A 207 35.25 -22.41 -20.47
C GLY A 207 35.02 -22.65 -21.95
N PHE A 208 34.23 -21.76 -22.54
CA PHE A 208 34.26 -21.50 -23.96
C PHE A 208 33.90 -20.03 -24.24
N LYS A 209 34.75 -19.41 -25.04
CA LYS A 209 34.62 -18.07 -25.60
C LYS A 209 33.49 -18.05 -26.64
N LEU A 210 32.82 -16.89 -26.69
CA LEU A 210 32.40 -16.16 -27.89
C LEU A 210 31.48 -16.85 -28.92
N GLY A 211 30.30 -16.27 -29.11
CA GLY A 211 29.75 -16.05 -30.45
C GLY A 211 28.45 -16.76 -30.83
N LYS A 212 27.59 -15.96 -31.47
CA LYS A 212 26.62 -16.31 -32.51
C LYS A 212 25.21 -16.75 -32.06
N LEU A 213 24.31 -15.77 -32.22
CA LEU A 213 22.97 -15.88 -32.81
C LEU A 213 22.52 -17.30 -33.19
N SER A 214 21.56 -17.84 -32.45
CA SER A 214 20.54 -18.73 -33.01
C SER A 214 19.27 -18.69 -32.18
N ALA A 215 18.16 -18.70 -32.89
CA ALA A 215 16.81 -18.61 -32.40
C ALA A 215 16.43 -19.83 -31.54
N SER A 216 15.97 -19.59 -30.32
CA SER A 216 14.78 -20.25 -29.75
C SER A 216 14.47 -19.60 -28.40
N ALA A 217 13.41 -18.81 -28.42
CA ALA A 217 12.81 -18.24 -27.23
C ALA A 217 12.28 -19.35 -26.31
N SER A 218 12.29 -19.07 -25.00
CA SER A 218 11.38 -19.58 -23.95
C SER A 218 11.81 -20.67 -22.95
N SER A 219 13.04 -21.16 -22.89
CA SER A 219 13.38 -22.23 -21.90
C SER A 219 14.12 -21.79 -20.63
N LYS A 220 14.18 -20.49 -20.31
CA LYS A 220 14.81 -20.00 -19.06
C LYS A 220 13.83 -19.40 -18.03
N SER A 221 12.52 -19.52 -18.26
CA SER A 221 11.47 -19.01 -17.35
C SER A 221 10.51 -20.11 -16.84
N ASP A 222 10.87 -21.38 -16.97
CA ASP A 222 10.03 -22.51 -16.56
C ASP A 222 10.23 -22.87 -15.07
N VAL A 223 10.13 -21.87 -14.20
CA VAL A 223 9.99 -22.06 -12.76
C VAL A 223 8.68 -21.39 -12.32
N LEU A 224 7.57 -21.83 -12.93
CA LEU A 224 6.25 -21.43 -12.48
C LEU A 224 5.87 -22.23 -11.24
N SER A 225 5.33 -21.56 -10.22
CA SER A 225 4.80 -22.21 -9.01
C SER A 225 3.73 -23.24 -9.39
N MET A 226 3.68 -24.37 -8.69
CA MET A 226 2.69 -25.43 -8.97
C MET A 226 1.24 -24.93 -8.99
N ALA A 227 0.92 -23.95 -8.14
CA ALA A 227 -0.40 -23.32 -8.12
C ALA A 227 -0.70 -22.54 -9.41
N GLN A 228 0.30 -21.85 -9.97
CA GLN A 228 0.17 -21.09 -11.22
C GLN A 228 0.05 -22.03 -12.41
N LYS A 229 0.78 -23.15 -12.40
CA LYS A 229 0.66 -24.21 -13.42
C LYS A 229 -0.76 -24.78 -13.46
N ALA A 230 -1.35 -25.10 -12.30
CA ALA A 230 -2.72 -25.59 -12.21
C ALA A 230 -3.76 -24.57 -12.72
N MET A 231 -3.57 -23.27 -12.44
CA MET A 231 -4.46 -22.22 -12.95
C MET A 231 -4.41 -22.11 -14.48
N MET A 232 -3.20 -22.14 -15.06
CA MET A 232 -3.05 -22.11 -16.53
C MET A 232 -3.61 -23.36 -17.20
N GLU A 233 -3.53 -24.52 -16.54
CA GLU A 233 -4.11 -25.77 -17.04
C GLU A 233 -5.64 -25.72 -17.09
N GLN A 234 -6.29 -25.16 -16.06
CA GLN A 234 -7.74 -24.92 -16.07
C GLN A 234 -8.16 -23.95 -17.19
N GLU A 235 -7.39 -22.90 -17.43
CA GLU A 235 -7.66 -21.96 -18.53
C GLU A 235 -7.48 -22.63 -19.90
N ARG A 236 -6.45 -23.48 -20.03
CA ARG A 236 -6.21 -24.28 -21.24
C ARG A 236 -7.38 -25.21 -21.53
N GLU A 237 -7.89 -25.92 -20.53
CA GLU A 237 -9.06 -26.80 -20.70
C GLU A 237 -10.31 -26.02 -21.13
N LYS A 238 -10.57 -24.86 -20.52
CA LYS A 238 -11.69 -23.99 -20.92
C LYS A 238 -11.57 -23.51 -22.37
N ALA A 239 -10.37 -23.12 -22.78
CA ALA A 239 -10.10 -22.71 -24.17
C ALA A 239 -10.32 -23.86 -25.16
N ILE A 240 -9.86 -25.06 -24.82
CA ILE A 240 -10.06 -26.26 -25.65
C ILE A 240 -11.55 -26.60 -25.76
N LYS A 241 -12.31 -26.56 -24.67
CA LYS A 241 -13.77 -26.80 -24.69
C LYS A 241 -14.49 -25.81 -25.60
N ARG A 242 -14.24 -24.52 -25.42
CA ARG A 242 -14.83 -23.47 -26.27
C ARG A 242 -14.45 -23.63 -27.74
N TYR A 243 -13.21 -24.03 -28.03
CA TYR A 243 -12.77 -24.29 -29.39
C TYR A 243 -13.47 -25.52 -30.00
N ARG A 244 -13.66 -26.59 -29.23
CA ARG A 244 -14.41 -27.78 -29.65
C ARG A 244 -15.87 -27.45 -29.95
N GLU A 245 -16.51 -26.68 -29.09
CA GLU A 245 -17.88 -26.18 -29.29
C GLU A 245 -17.99 -25.33 -30.55
N MET A 246 -17.09 -24.35 -30.74
CA MET A 246 -17.05 -23.53 -31.96
C MET A 246 -16.81 -24.37 -33.21
N LYS A 247 -15.93 -25.38 -33.14
CA LYS A 247 -15.61 -26.24 -34.27
C LYS A 247 -16.78 -27.15 -34.62
N ALA A 248 -17.46 -27.73 -33.63
CA ALA A 248 -18.69 -28.51 -33.82
C ALA A 248 -19.82 -27.67 -34.42
N ALA A 249 -20.01 -26.44 -33.93
CA ALA A 249 -20.99 -25.49 -34.47
C ALA A 249 -20.67 -25.08 -35.92
N ARG A 250 -19.37 -24.99 -36.28
CA ARG A 250 -18.94 -24.71 -37.66
C ARG A 250 -19.11 -25.91 -38.59
N SER A 251 -18.80 -27.13 -38.15
CA SER A 251 -18.96 -28.33 -38.98
C SER A 251 -20.41 -28.75 -39.15
N GLY A 252 -21.29 -28.47 -38.17
CA GLY A 252 -22.72 -28.77 -38.27
C GLY A 252 -23.54 -27.78 -39.10
N LYS A 253 -22.96 -26.64 -39.50
CA LYS A 253 -23.66 -25.57 -40.26
C LYS A 253 -23.23 -25.48 -41.73
N GLY A 254 -22.37 -26.38 -42.19
CA GLY A 254 -21.85 -26.42 -43.58
C GLY A 254 -22.08 -27.75 -44.28
N GLY A 255 -23.09 -28.51 -43.86
CA GLY A 255 -23.43 -29.84 -44.39
C GLY A 255 -24.92 -30.03 -44.60
N ASP A 256 -25.56 -29.03 -45.23
CA ASP A 256 -26.85 -29.13 -45.93
C ASP A 256 -26.72 -28.40 -47.27
#